data_AF-X1GRL7-F1
#
_entry.id   AF-X1GRL7-F1
#
_cell.length_a   1.000
_cell.length_b   1.000
_cell.length_c   1.000
_cell.angle_alpha   90.00
_cell.angle_beta   90.00
_cell.angle_gamma   90.00
#
_symmetry.space_group_name_H-M   'P 1'
#
loop_
_entity.id
_entity.type
_entity.pdbx_description
1 polymer ?
#
loop_
_entity_poly.entity_id
_entity_poly.type
_entity_poly.pdbx_seq_one_letter_code
_entity_poly.pdbx_strand_id
1 'polypeptide(L)'
;MSKKIAKNGAVLSEYPIGTRGTQFTFPERNRIVSGLSLGVVVVEAPEQSGALITATLAVEQNREVFAIPGSIYDKNSQGTNQLIKIGAKLVSNVDDILEELNLSHLIKTAPKKK
;
A
#
# COMPACT_ATOMS: atom_id res chain seq x y z
N MET A 1 -8.18 18.39 -2.35
CA MET A 1 -7.04 17.47 -2.15
C MET A 1 -6.18 17.33 -3.41
N SER A 2 -6.74 16.89 -4.56
CA SER A 2 -6.00 16.70 -5.82
C SER A 2 -5.20 17.93 -6.29
N LYS A 3 -5.79 19.13 -6.25
CA LYS A 3 -5.08 20.40 -6.58
C LYS A 3 -3.85 20.67 -5.71
N LYS A 4 -3.81 20.17 -4.46
CA LYS A 4 -2.65 20.31 -3.56
C LYS A 4 -1.56 19.29 -3.92
N ILE A 5 -1.97 18.05 -4.22
CA ILE A 5 -1.05 16.98 -4.65
C ILE A 5 -0.37 17.36 -5.97
N ALA A 6 -1.13 17.87 -6.94
CA ALA A 6 -0.62 18.26 -8.26
C ALA A 6 0.41 19.41 -8.22
N LYS A 7 0.52 20.17 -7.11
CA LYS A 7 1.53 21.23 -6.99
C LYS A 7 2.94 20.70 -6.72
N ASN A 8 3.06 19.60 -5.98
CA ASN A 8 4.35 19.07 -5.50
C ASN A 8 4.49 17.55 -5.78
N GLY A 9 3.69 17.02 -6.68
CA GLY A 9 3.58 15.59 -6.97
C GLY A 9 2.80 15.39 -8.26
N ALA A 10 2.17 14.22 -8.41
CA ALA A 10 1.43 13.88 -9.62
C ALA A 10 0.03 13.35 -9.30
N VAL A 11 -0.89 13.57 -10.24
CA VAL A 11 -2.21 12.93 -10.26
C VAL A 11 -2.31 12.21 -11.60
N LEU A 12 -2.51 10.90 -11.56
CA LEU A 12 -2.62 10.05 -12.74
C LEU A 12 -4.05 9.51 -12.85
N SER A 13 -4.57 9.46 -14.08
CA SER A 13 -5.83 8.80 -14.41
C SER A 13 -5.72 8.17 -15.80
N GLU A 14 -6.33 7.00 -15.97
CA GLU A 14 -6.45 6.32 -17.26
C GLU A 14 -7.77 6.64 -17.98
N TYR A 15 -8.64 7.43 -17.35
CA TYR A 15 -9.95 7.76 -17.89
C TYR A 15 -9.96 9.17 -18.53
N PRO A 16 -10.80 9.39 -19.56
CA PRO A 16 -11.00 10.70 -20.16
C PRO A 16 -11.44 11.76 -19.14
N ILE A 17 -11.11 13.02 -19.44
CA ILE A 17 -11.51 14.17 -18.63
C ILE A 17 -13.03 14.19 -18.45
N GLY A 18 -13.50 14.36 -17.21
CA GLY A 18 -14.91 14.39 -16.86
C GLY A 18 -15.50 13.05 -16.44
N THR A 19 -14.76 11.94 -16.58
CA THR A 19 -15.18 10.63 -16.08
C THR A 19 -15.35 10.65 -14.56
N ARG A 20 -16.51 10.21 -14.07
CA ARG A 20 -16.78 10.11 -12.63
C ARG A 20 -16.30 8.76 -12.08
N GLY A 21 -15.80 8.79 -10.85
CA GLY A 21 -15.51 7.55 -10.11
C GLY A 21 -16.78 6.79 -9.79
N THR A 22 -16.74 5.48 -10.03
CA THR A 22 -17.81 4.50 -9.75
C THR A 22 -17.26 3.33 -8.97
N GLN A 23 -18.16 2.52 -8.40
CA GLN A 23 -17.82 1.27 -7.70
C GLN A 23 -16.97 0.29 -8.52
N PHE A 24 -16.99 0.38 -9.85
CA PHE A 24 -16.19 -0.46 -10.75
C PHE A 24 -14.81 0.14 -11.00
N THR A 25 -14.73 1.45 -11.21
CA THR A 25 -13.45 2.14 -11.49
C THR A 25 -12.52 2.19 -10.27
N PHE A 26 -13.05 2.09 -9.05
CA PHE A 26 -12.23 2.11 -7.84
C PHE A 26 -11.34 0.86 -7.72
N PRO A 27 -11.88 -0.38 -7.80
CA PRO A 27 -11.06 -1.59 -7.89
C PRO A 27 -10.12 -1.60 -9.09
N GLU A 28 -10.59 -1.20 -10.28
CA GLU A 28 -9.77 -1.20 -11.50
C GLU A 28 -8.52 -0.33 -11.35
N ARG A 29 -8.62 0.84 -10.74
CA ARG A 29 -7.48 1.73 -10.57
C ARG A 29 -6.42 1.14 -9.62
N ASN A 30 -6.80 0.28 -8.66
CA ASN A 30 -5.86 -0.22 -7.64
C ASN A 30 -4.66 -0.97 -8.23
N ARG A 31 -4.81 -1.61 -9.40
CA ARG A 31 -3.67 -2.23 -10.11
C ARG A 31 -2.61 -1.23 -10.56
N ILE A 32 -2.97 0.03 -10.78
CA ILE A 32 -2.00 1.10 -11.07
C ILE A 32 -1.25 1.46 -9.80
N VAL A 33 -1.94 1.51 -8.66
CA VAL A 33 -1.33 1.86 -7.37
C VAL A 33 -0.30 0.81 -6.97
N SER A 34 -0.68 -0.47 -6.96
CA SER A 34 0.27 -1.56 -6.69
C SER A 34 1.36 -1.63 -7.76
N GLY A 35 0.99 -1.49 -9.04
CA GLY A 35 1.91 -1.68 -10.16
C GLY A 35 3.03 -0.64 -10.22
N LEU A 36 2.74 0.61 -9.84
CA LEU A 36 3.74 1.70 -9.76
C LEU A 36 4.58 1.66 -8.48
N SER A 37 4.23 0.83 -7.51
CA SER A 37 4.91 0.74 -6.22
C SER A 37 5.98 -0.36 -6.23
N LEU A 38 7.00 -0.23 -5.38
CA LEU A 38 7.94 -1.32 -5.09
C LEU A 38 7.32 -2.37 -4.16
N GLY A 39 6.43 -1.92 -3.27
CA GLY A 39 5.61 -2.76 -2.42
C GLY A 39 4.43 -1.98 -1.85
N VAL A 40 3.46 -2.69 -1.27
CA VAL A 40 2.24 -2.12 -0.70
C VAL A 40 2.18 -2.42 0.78
N VAL A 41 1.92 -1.40 1.60
CA VAL A 41 1.74 -1.53 3.05
C VAL A 41 0.26 -1.43 3.39
N VAL A 42 -0.30 -2.48 3.99
CA VAL A 42 -1.67 -2.50 4.50
C VAL A 42 -1.64 -2.24 6.01
N VAL A 43 -2.19 -1.09 6.41
CA VAL A 43 -2.21 -0.63 7.81
C VAL A 43 -3.39 -1.24 8.56
N GLU A 44 -4.58 -1.14 7.98
CA GLU A 44 -5.83 -1.67 8.52
C GLU A 44 -6.70 -2.16 7.37
N ALA A 45 -7.28 -3.34 7.52
CA ALA A 45 -8.21 -3.93 6.56
C ALA A 45 -9.14 -4.94 7.26
N PRO A 46 -10.47 -4.72 7.28
CA PRO A 46 -11.42 -5.80 7.53
C PRO A 46 -11.39 -6.84 6.40
N GLU A 47 -11.97 -8.03 6.63
CA GLU A 47 -11.95 -9.17 5.69
C GLU A 47 -12.47 -8.85 4.28
N GLN A 48 -13.36 -7.86 4.13
CA GLN A 48 -13.93 -7.44 2.84
C GLN A 48 -13.44 -6.04 2.41
N SER A 49 -12.21 -5.68 2.76
CA SER A 49 -11.62 -4.38 2.41
C SER A 49 -11.10 -4.34 0.97
N GLY A 50 -11.33 -3.23 0.27
CA GLY A 50 -10.68 -2.95 -1.02
C GLY A 50 -9.14 -2.86 -0.94
N ALA A 51 -8.58 -2.67 0.25
CA ALA A 51 -7.13 -2.75 0.47
C ALA A 51 -6.59 -4.17 0.20
N LEU A 52 -7.38 -5.21 0.51
CA LEU A 52 -6.99 -6.61 0.26
C LEU A 52 -6.92 -6.90 -1.24
N ILE A 53 -7.81 -6.30 -2.03
CA ILE A 53 -7.74 -6.37 -3.51
C ILE A 53 -6.40 -5.81 -3.99
N THR A 54 -5.96 -4.67 -3.44
CA THR A 54 -4.69 -4.04 -3.80
C THR A 54 -3.50 -4.91 -3.40
N ALA A 55 -3.55 -5.57 -2.24
CA ALA A 55 -2.54 -6.51 -1.79
C ALA A 55 -2.45 -7.74 -2.69
N THR A 56 -3.59 -8.31 -3.12
CA THR A 56 -3.61 -9.42 -4.08
C THR A 56 -2.99 -9.02 -5.42
N LEU A 57 -3.39 -7.87 -5.96
CA LEU A 57 -2.83 -7.34 -7.22
C LEU A 57 -1.32 -7.07 -7.10
N ALA A 58 -0.84 -6.63 -5.93
CA ALA A 58 0.58 -6.45 -5.68
C ALA A 58 1.35 -7.78 -5.79
N VAL A 59 0.85 -8.86 -5.17
CA VAL A 59 1.45 -10.20 -5.30
C VAL A 59 1.47 -10.66 -6.76
N GLU A 60 0.35 -10.53 -7.48
CA GLU A 60 0.26 -10.89 -8.90
C GLU A 60 1.26 -10.13 -9.78
N GLN A 61 1.59 -8.90 -9.38
CA GLN A 61 2.54 -8.02 -10.06
C GLN A 61 3.98 -8.17 -9.55
N ASN A 62 4.28 -9.19 -8.75
CA ASN A 62 5.58 -9.41 -8.11
C ASN A 62 6.06 -8.19 -7.32
N ARG A 63 5.17 -7.60 -6.52
CA ARG A 63 5.46 -6.52 -5.57
C ARG A 63 5.41 -7.06 -4.15
N GLU A 64 6.25 -6.48 -3.30
CA GLU A 64 6.24 -6.82 -1.88
C GLU A 64 4.92 -6.42 -1.23
N VAL A 65 4.41 -7.28 -0.34
CA VAL A 65 3.24 -6.96 0.48
C VAL A 65 3.64 -6.97 1.94
N PHE A 66 3.36 -5.83 2.57
CA PHE A 66 3.60 -5.58 3.98
C PHE A 66 2.27 -5.42 4.70
N ALA A 67 2.19 -5.91 5.93
CA ALA A 67 1.00 -5.76 6.74
C ALA A 67 1.37 -5.44 8.20
N ILE A 68 0.67 -4.47 8.78
CA ILE A 68 0.81 -4.11 10.19
C ILE A 68 -0.06 -5.06 11.02
N PRO A 69 0.52 -5.77 12.01
CA PRO A 69 -0.25 -6.65 12.86
C PRO A 69 -1.17 -5.83 13.77
N GLY A 70 -2.30 -6.41 14.15
CA GLY A 70 -3.21 -5.77 15.09
C GLY A 70 -3.97 -6.77 15.96
N SER A 71 -4.77 -6.24 16.88
CA SER A 71 -5.54 -7.06 17.83
C SER A 71 -6.47 -8.04 17.12
N ILE A 72 -6.48 -9.30 17.54
CA ILE A 72 -7.42 -10.30 16.99
C ILE A 72 -8.90 -9.98 17.30
N TYR A 73 -9.14 -9.09 18.27
CA TYR A 73 -10.49 -8.62 18.61
C TYR A 73 -10.93 -7.41 17.79
N ASP A 74 -10.01 -6.78 17.05
CA ASP A 74 -10.33 -5.66 16.18
C ASP A 74 -10.64 -6.17 14.76
N LYS A 75 -11.85 -5.86 14.29
CA LYS A 75 -12.30 -6.22 12.94
C LYS A 75 -11.43 -5.61 11.86
N ASN A 76 -10.86 -4.43 12.09
CA ASN A 76 -9.97 -3.76 11.13
C ASN A 76 -8.59 -4.42 11.03
N SER A 77 -8.23 -5.31 11.96
CA SER A 77 -6.96 -6.03 11.94
C SER A 77 -7.07 -7.42 11.32
N GLN A 78 -8.28 -7.90 11.01
CA GLN A 78 -8.49 -9.28 10.53
C GLN A 78 -7.80 -9.52 9.19
N GLY A 79 -7.96 -8.61 8.24
CA GLY A 79 -7.35 -8.70 6.91
C GLY A 79 -5.83 -8.56 6.95
N THR A 80 -5.27 -7.64 7.74
CA THR A 80 -3.81 -7.52 7.88
C THR A 80 -3.20 -8.74 8.54
N ASN A 81 -3.82 -9.25 9.61
CA ASN A 81 -3.37 -10.50 10.25
C ASN A 81 -3.47 -11.69 9.30
N GLN A 82 -4.50 -11.75 8.44
CA GLN A 82 -4.62 -12.80 7.44
C GLN A 82 -3.56 -12.68 6.34
N LEU A 83 -3.25 -11.46 5.87
CA LEU A 83 -2.15 -11.21 4.93
C LEU A 83 -0.82 -11.75 5.49
N ILE A 84 -0.54 -11.46 6.76
CA ILE A 84 0.67 -11.96 7.45
C ILE A 84 0.70 -13.50 7.45
N LYS A 85 -0.44 -14.15 7.76
CA LYS A 85 -0.55 -15.62 7.75
C LYS A 85 -0.26 -16.25 6.39
N ILE A 86 -0.59 -15.56 5.29
CA ILE A 86 -0.38 -16.06 3.93
C ILE A 86 0.96 -15.60 3.32
N GLY A 87 1.83 -14.95 4.11
CA GLY A 87 3.21 -14.65 3.71
C GLY A 87 3.51 -13.17 3.47
N ALA A 88 2.59 -12.24 3.73
CA ALA A 88 2.96 -10.83 3.76
C ALA A 88 3.97 -10.57 4.89
N LYS A 89 4.94 -9.69 4.62
CA LYS A 89 5.93 -9.29 5.63
C LYS A 89 5.25 -8.51 6.75
N LEU A 90 5.38 -9.02 7.98
CA LEU A 90 4.94 -8.29 9.17
C LEU A 90 5.80 -7.03 9.32
N VAL A 91 5.14 -5.89 9.51
CA VAL A 91 5.80 -4.60 9.73
C VAL A 91 5.41 -4.02 11.08
N SER A 92 6.42 -3.77 11.90
CA SER A 92 6.33 -3.14 13.22
C SER A 92 6.94 -1.74 13.23
N ASN A 93 7.81 -1.43 12.28
CA ASN A 93 8.51 -0.16 12.15
C ASN A 93 8.94 0.09 10.69
N VAL A 94 9.43 1.30 10.37
CA VAL A 94 9.79 1.67 8.99
C VAL A 94 11.01 0.90 8.48
N ASP A 95 11.95 0.53 9.35
CA ASP A 95 13.16 -0.19 8.96
C ASP A 95 12.84 -1.57 8.37
N ASP A 96 11.78 -2.24 8.86
CA ASP A 96 11.30 -3.53 8.31
C ASP A 96 11.00 -3.44 6.79
N ILE A 97 10.43 -2.31 6.35
CA ILE A 97 10.11 -2.06 4.93
C ILE A 97 11.39 -1.72 4.15
N LEU A 98 12.24 -0.87 4.73
CA LEU A 98 13.46 -0.41 4.07
C LEU A 98 14.45 -1.55 3.85
N GLU A 99 14.54 -2.48 4.80
CA GLU A 99 15.40 -3.65 4.70
C GLU A 99 14.90 -4.60 3.61
N GLU A 100 13.60 -4.92 3.59
CA GLU A 100 13.01 -5.80 2.57
C GLU A 100 13.17 -5.23 1.15
N LEU A 101 12.99 -3.92 1.00
CA LEU A 101 13.18 -3.23 -0.29
C LEU A 101 14.65 -2.93 -0.62
N ASN A 102 15.60 -3.33 0.25
CA ASN A 102 17.02 -3.03 0.13
C ASN A 102 17.34 -1.52 0.03
N LEU A 103 16.53 -0.66 0.65
CA LEU A 103 16.65 0.81 0.62
C LEU A 103 17.36 1.40 1.84
N SER A 104 17.74 0.58 2.83
CA SER A 104 18.34 1.04 4.09
C SER A 104 19.62 1.89 3.91
N HIS A 105 20.36 1.69 2.81
CA HIS A 105 21.58 2.44 2.50
C HIS A 105 21.31 3.82 1.88
N LEU A 106 20.16 4.01 1.23
CA LEU A 106 19.80 5.28 0.58
C LEU A 106 19.41 6.35 1.59
N ILE A 107 18.91 5.96 2.76
CA ILE A 107 18.36 6.88 3.77
C ILE A 107 19.40 7.27 4.83
N LYS A 108 20.43 6.45 5.06
CA LYS A 108 21.53 6.75 6.00
C LYS A 108 22.38 7.98 5.63
N THR A 109 22.23 8.51 4.42
CA THR A 109 22.92 9.73 3.96
C THR A 109 22.22 11.03 4.38
N ALA A 110 20.97 10.97 4.87
CA ALA A 110 20.30 12.14 5.42
C ALA A 110 20.72 12.34 6.91
N PRO A 111 21.25 13.51 7.30
CA PRO A 111 21.68 13.73 8.68
C PRO A 111 20.49 13.58 9.64
N LYS A 112 20.63 12.70 10.63
CA LYS A 112 19.70 12.64 11.78
C LYS A 112 19.70 14.03 12.44
N LYS A 113 18.59 14.78 12.30
CA LYS A 113 18.37 15.97 13.12
C LYS A 113 18.33 15.51 14.58
N LYS A 114 19.26 16.04 15.39
CA LYS A 114 19.25 15.93 16.85
C LYS A 114 17.99 16.57 17.42
#